data_AF-A0A1S2L9E4-F1
#
_entry.id   AF-A0A1S2L9E4-F1
#
_cell.length_a   1.000
_cell.length_b   1.000
_cell.length_c   1.000
_cell.angle_alpha   90.00
_cell.angle_beta   90.00
_cell.angle_gamma   90.00
#
_symmetry.space_group_name_H-M   'P 1'
#
loop_
_entity.id
_entity.type
_entity.pdbx_description
1 polymer ?
#
loop_
_entity_poly.entity_id
_entity_poly.type
_entity_poly.pdbx_seq_one_letter_code
_entity_poly.pdbx_strand_id
1 'polypeptide(L)' 'MVIIHDFGIGLQEYELRGKENEFPIIEFCSECKGRGKLYRHGWYMRFGIIEKGAISRERGRGKGKHCKTTF' A
#
# COMPACT_ATOMS: atom_id res chain seq x y z
N MET A 1 9.46 -1.63 5.87
CA MET A 1 9.13 -3.00 5.43
C MET A 1 8.14 -2.91 4.28
N VAL A 2 8.34 -3.64 3.18
CA VAL A 2 7.41 -3.65 2.03
C VAL A 2 6.55 -4.90 2.16
N ILE A 3 5.23 -4.74 2.32
CA ILE A 3 4.30 -5.86 2.27
C ILE A 3 3.91 -6.07 0.81
N ILE A 4 4.25 -7.24 0.29
CA ILE A 4 3.83 -7.67 -1.04
C ILE A 4 2.43 -8.25 -0.87
N HIS A 5 1.45 -7.59 -1.47
CA HIS A 5 0.08 -8.08 -1.54
C HIS A 5 -0.26 -8.25 -3.01
N ASP A 6 -0.68 -9.46 -3.36
CA ASP A 6 -1.21 -9.74 -4.69
C ASP A 6 -2.71 -9.40 -4.69
N PHE A 7 -3.10 -8.45 -5.53
CA PHE A 7 -4.49 -8.01 -5.65
C PHE A 7 -5.30 -8.91 -6.61
N GLY A 8 -4.66 -9.88 -7.30
CA GLY A 8 -5.31 -10.70 -8.32
C GLY A 8 -5.80 -9.96 -9.56
N ILE A 9 -5.45 -8.67 -9.73
CA ILE A 9 -5.88 -7.82 -10.84
C ILE A 9 -4.69 -7.33 -11.67
N GLY A 10 -4.95 -7.07 -12.95
CA GLY A 10 -3.97 -6.49 -13.86
C GLY A 10 -3.61 -5.04 -13.49
N LEU A 11 -2.47 -4.56 -13.99
CA LEU A 11 -1.97 -3.21 -13.69
C LEU A 11 -2.90 -2.08 -14.17
N GLN A 12 -3.62 -2.30 -15.27
CA GLN A 12 -4.60 -1.35 -15.80
C GLN A 12 -5.85 -1.27 -14.91
N GLU A 13 -6.38 -2.42 -14.51
CA GLU A 13 -7.50 -2.51 -13.57
C GLU A 13 -7.14 -1.90 -12.20
N TYR A 14 -5.89 -2.09 -11.76
CA TYR A 14 -5.38 -1.48 -10.54
C TYR A 14 -5.36 0.06 -10.63
N GLU A 15 -4.92 0.62 -11.76
CA GLU A 15 -4.95 2.08 -11.99
C GLU A 15 -6.39 2.60 -12.03
N LEU A 16 -7.30 1.88 -12.70
CA LEU A 16 -8.69 2.26 -12.83
C LEU A 16 -9.42 2.30 -11.48
N ARG A 17 -9.13 1.34 -10.59
CA ARG A 17 -9.70 1.27 -9.23
C ARG A 17 -9.03 2.23 -8.25
N GLY A 18 -7.76 2.59 -8.46
CA GLY A 18 -7.02 3.53 -7.62
C GLY A 18 -7.14 3.27 -6.11
N LYS A 19 -7.90 4.12 -5.41
CA LYS A 19 -8.14 4.08 -3.95
C LYS A 19 -9.23 3.11 -3.51
N GLU A 20 -10.05 2.61 -4.44
CA GLU A 20 -11.12 1.64 -4.19
C GLU A 20 -10.63 0.20 -4.18
N ASN A 21 -9.31 -0.03 -4.39
CA ASN A 21 -8.74 -1.36 -4.21
C ASN A 21 -8.88 -1.86 -2.77
N GLU A 22 -9.05 -3.17 -2.61
CA GLU A 22 -9.12 -3.84 -1.31
C GLU A 22 -7.72 -3.92 -0.68
N PHE A 23 -7.27 -2.81 -0.10
CA PHE A 23 -5.97 -2.77 0.57
C PHE A 23 -6.00 -3.58 1.87
N PRO A 24 -5.00 -4.45 2.12
CA PRO A 24 -4.95 -5.26 3.32
C PRO A 24 -4.79 -4.39 4.57
N ILE A 25 -5.50 -4.75 5.63
CA ILE A 25 -5.35 -4.13 6.94
C ILE A 25 -4.13 -4.77 7.62
N ILE A 26 -3.14 -3.95 7.95
CA ILE A 26 -1.91 -4.42 8.58
C ILE A 26 -2.05 -4.26 10.10
N GLU A 27 -2.10 -5.37 10.83
CA GLU A 27 -2.32 -5.37 12.29
C GLU A 27 -1.03 -5.45 13.12
N PHE A 28 0.12 -5.46 12.45
CA PHE A 28 1.42 -5.52 13.10
C PHE A 28 2.35 -4.44 12.57
N CYS A 29 3.01 -3.72 13.46
CA CYS A 29 4.09 -2.82 13.09
C CYS A 29 5.41 -3.60 13.03
N SER A 30 6.08 -3.61 11.89
CA SER A 30 7.37 -4.29 11.75
C SER A 30 8.54 -3.62 12.46
N GLU A 31 8.45 -2.32 12.74
CA GLU A 31 9.54 -1.60 13.43
C GLU A 31 9.50 -1.79 14.94
N CYS A 32 8.34 -1.59 15.57
CA CYS A 32 8.24 -1.72 17.02
C CYS A 32 7.75 -3.11 17.48
N LYS A 33 7.41 -4.00 16.54
CA LYS A 33 6.74 -5.31 16.81
C LYS A 33 5.47 -5.18 17.65
N GLY A 34 4.95 -3.97 17.81
CA GLY A 34 3.72 -3.69 18.54
C GLY A 34 2.54 -4.28 17.77
N ARG A 35 1.73 -5.07 18.47
CA ARG A 35 0.44 -5.53 17.97
C ARG A 35 -0.52 -4.35 18.01
N GLY A 36 -1.07 -3.97 16.86
CA GLY A 36 -1.97 -2.84 16.74
C GLY A 36 -2.21 -2.47 15.30
N LYS A 37 -3.48 -2.20 14.96
CA LYS A 37 -3.90 -1.77 13.61
C LYS A 37 -3.07 -0.55 13.16
N LEU A 38 -2.37 -0.69 12.03
CA LEU A 38 -1.80 0.45 11.32
C LEU A 38 -2.96 1.25 10.70
N TYR A 39 -2.98 2.55 10.95
CA TYR A 39 -3.98 3.44 10.39
C TYR A 39 -3.57 3.86 9.00
N ARG A 40 -4.51 3.89 8.05
CA ARG A 40 -4.23 4.41 6.71
C ARG A 40 -3.82 5.88 6.83
N HIS A 41 -2.61 6.20 6.38
CA HIS A 41 -1.97 7.51 6.52
C HIS A 41 -1.52 8.03 5.15
N GLY A 42 -2.52 8.26 4.29
CA GLY A 42 -2.33 8.82 2.95
C GLY A 42 -1.95 7.78 1.90
N TRP A 43 -1.56 8.31 0.74
CA TRP A 43 -1.25 7.56 -0.46
C TRP A 43 0.09 8.06 -1.02
N TYR A 44 0.81 7.20 -1.71
CA TYR A 44 1.91 7.63 -2.56
C TYR A 44 1.82 6.98 -3.92
N MET A 45 2.29 7.71 -4.93
CA MET A 45 2.33 7.22 -6.29
C MET A 45 3.67 6.51 -6.54
N ARG A 46 3.61 5.35 -7.20
CA ARG A 46 4.76 4.72 -7.84
C ARG A 46 4.41 4.32 -9.25
N PHE A 47 5.36 4.50 -10.15
CA PHE A 47 5.22 4.02 -11.51
C PHE A 47 5.51 2.51 -11.57
N GLY A 48 4.60 1.77 -12.20
CA GLY A 48 4.87 0.43 -12.71
C GLY A 48 5.35 0.54 -14.15
N ILE A 49 6.53 0.02 -14.43
CA ILE A 49 7.03 -0.08 -15.81
C ILE A 49 6.42 -1.35 -16.41
N ILE A 50 5.74 -1.20 -17.54
CA ILE A 50 5.23 -2.28 -18.37
C ILE A 50 5.82 -2.18 -19.77
N GLU A 51 5.77 -3.25 -20.56
CA GLU A 51 6.26 -3.25 -21.94
C GLU A 51 5.62 -2.16 -22.82
N LYS A 52 4.39 -1.71 -22.49
CA LYS A 52 3.66 -0.65 -23.20
C LYS A 52 3.84 0.77 -22.62
N GLY A 53 4.69 0.97 -21.61
CA GLY A 53 4.92 2.29 -20.99
C GLY A 53 4.95 2.29 -19.46
N ALA A 54 4.72 3.43 -18.82
CA ALA A 54 4.64 3.57 -17.37
C ALA A 54 3.18 3.77 -16.92
N ILE A 55 2.71 2.95 -15.99
CA ILE A 55 1.38 3.07 -15.35
C ILE A 55 1.56 3.66 -13.96
N SER A 56 0.73 4.64 -13.60
CA SER A 56 0.75 5.26 -12.28
C SER A 56 -0.04 4.38 -11.29
N ARG A 57 0.54 4.08 -10.12
CA ARG A 57 -0.12 3.26 -9.11
C ARG A 57 -0.12 3.96 -7.77
N GLU A 58 -1.32 4.18 -7.24
CA GLU A 58 -1.50 4.63 -5.86
C GLU A 58 -1.30 3.46 -4.91
N ARG A 59 -0.44 3.63 -3.90
CA ARG A 59 -0.29 2.68 -2.79
C ARG A 59 -0.67 3.33 -1.48
N GLY A 60 -1.40 2.57 -0.67
CA GLY A 60 -1.76 2.98 0.69
C GLY A 60 -0.53 3.07 1.58
N ARG A 61 -0.47 4.12 2.40
CA ARG A 61 0.47 4.23 3.51
C ARG A 61 -0.21 3.85 4.82
N GLY A 62 0.51 3.20 5.72
CA GLY A 62 0.08 2.86 7.06
C GLY A 62 0.91 3.62 8.11
N LYS A 63 0.29 4.08 9.20
CA LYS A 63 1.00 4.68 10.34
C LYS A 63 0.62 3.96 11.61
N GLY A 64 1.63 3.55 12.38
CA GLY A 64 1.42 2.95 13.68
C GLY A 64 1.02 4.00 14.71
N LYS A 65 0.13 3.64 15.64
CA LYS A 65 -0.12 4.48 16.83
C LYS A 65 1.08 4.49 17.79
N HIS A 66 1.80 3.37 17.88
CA HIS A 66 2.93 3.19 18.78
C HIS A 66 4.26 3.71 18.23
N CYS A 67 4.35 3.87 16.92
CA CYS A 67 5.58 4.19 16.21
C CYS A 67 5.24 5.37 15.30
N LYS A 68 5.84 6.55 15.54
CA LYS A 68 5.59 7.75 14.72
C LYS A 68 6.03 7.58 13.25
N THR A 69 6.74 6.49 12.93
CA THR A 69 7.17 6.15 11.57
C THR A 69 5.99 5.74 10.69
N THR A 70 6.07 6.16 9.42
CA THR A 70 5.03 5.96 8.40
C THR A 70 5.55 4.91 7.41
N PHE A 71 4.68 4.00 6.98
CA PHE A 71 4.94 2.85 6.11
C PHE A 71 4.21 2.99 4.78
#